data_AF-T1BK15-F1
#
_entry.id   AF-T1BK15-F1
#
_cell.length_a   1.000
_cell.length_b   1.000
_cell.length_c   1.000
_cell.angle_alpha   90.00
_cell.angle_beta   90.00
_cell.angle_gamma   90.00
#
_symmetry.space_group_name_H-M   'P 1'
#
loop_
_entity.id
_entity.type
_entity.pdbx_description
1 polymer ?
#
loop_
_entity_poly.entity_id
_entity_poly.type
_entity_poly.pdbx_seq_one_letter_code
_entity_poly.pdbx_strand_id
1 'polypeptide(L)'
;MKGVPVPAQSPGGGGSVVPLPYDADRLARQMGPGWAELLQRIYRGMLLGRILDQRLLGLQRQGRVGFYGPAMGQEATNAAVAAALGKEDWVFPGLREQLVALLRGHPLPVYLAQLFGNEKDPAHGRQMPCHPTAREVHYVSMSSVIGNQVPQAVGTAWALRRKGVPAVAVAF
;
A
#
# COMPACT_ATOMS: atom_id res chain seq x y z
N MET A 1 -8.77 -27.96 28.35
CA MET A 1 -8.12 -27.24 27.23
C MET A 1 -6.61 -27.30 27.45
N LYS A 2 -5.87 -28.06 26.64
CA LYS A 2 -4.41 -28.18 26.76
C LYS A 2 -3.77 -26.85 26.35
N GLY A 3 -3.07 -26.22 27.28
CA GLY A 3 -2.36 -24.96 27.04
C GLY A 3 -1.29 -25.13 25.97
N VAL A 4 -1.26 -24.19 25.04
CA VAL A 4 -0.18 -24.07 24.06
C VAL A 4 1.10 -23.73 24.82
N PRO A 5 2.19 -24.49 24.70
CA PRO A 5 3.42 -24.19 25.41
C PRO A 5 4.05 -22.91 24.86
N VAL A 6 4.22 -21.92 25.74
CA VAL A 6 5.03 -20.73 25.46
C VAL A 6 6.50 -21.16 25.46
N PRO A 7 7.30 -20.81 24.44
CA PRO A 7 8.72 -21.16 24.42
C PRO A 7 9.43 -20.49 25.61
N ALA A 8 10.30 -21.23 26.28
CA ALA A 8 11.11 -20.73 27.38
C ALA A 8 11.95 -19.53 26.93
N GLN A 9 11.85 -18.42 27.67
CA GLN A 9 12.74 -17.28 27.50
C GLN A 9 14.13 -17.65 28.01
N SER A 10 15.15 -17.52 27.17
CA SER A 10 16.55 -17.66 27.59
C SER A 10 16.94 -16.50 28.50
N PRO A 11 17.68 -16.74 29.60
CA PRO A 11 18.10 -15.69 30.52
C PRO A 11 19.37 -15.02 29.99
N GLY A 12 19.33 -13.70 29.74
CA GLY A 12 20.50 -12.91 29.40
C GLY A 12 20.14 -11.58 28.73
N GLY A 13 20.43 -10.47 29.40
CA GLY A 13 20.21 -9.12 28.88
C GLY A 13 21.06 -8.84 27.64
N GLY A 14 20.42 -8.29 26.61
CA GLY A 14 20.98 -7.99 25.30
C GLY A 14 19.92 -8.37 24.27
N GLY A 15 19.08 -7.39 23.87
CA GLY A 15 17.86 -7.62 23.09
C GLY A 15 18.07 -8.64 21.98
N SER A 16 17.59 -9.87 22.20
CA SER A 16 17.80 -10.95 21.25
C SER A 16 16.96 -10.63 20.02
N VAL A 17 17.65 -10.31 18.93
CA VAL A 17 17.02 -10.24 17.62
C VAL A 17 16.43 -11.62 17.38
N VAL A 18 15.10 -11.74 17.39
CA VAL A 18 14.43 -12.96 16.95
C VAL A 18 14.85 -13.17 15.50
N PRO A 19 15.60 -14.23 15.18
CA PRO A 19 16.03 -14.44 13.80
C PRO A 19 14.79 -14.62 12.94
N LEU A 20 14.74 -13.90 11.82
CA LEU A 20 13.68 -14.07 10.85
C LEU A 20 13.68 -15.54 10.38
N PRO A 21 12.51 -16.13 10.06
CA PRO A 21 12.41 -17.53 9.64
C PRO A 21 13.05 -17.81 8.26
N TYR A 22 13.77 -16.84 7.71
CA TYR A 22 14.43 -16.88 6.42
C TYR A 22 15.82 -16.24 6.51
N ASP A 23 16.78 -16.84 5.81
CA ASP A 23 18.12 -16.30 5.58
C ASP A 23 18.26 -15.82 4.13
N ALA A 24 19.38 -15.15 3.84
CA ALA A 24 19.65 -14.63 2.51
C ALA A 24 19.68 -15.73 1.43
N ASP A 25 20.23 -16.91 1.75
CA ASP A 25 20.34 -18.02 0.80
C ASP A 25 18.97 -18.62 0.46
N ARG A 26 18.08 -18.73 1.45
CA ARG A 26 16.69 -19.16 1.25
C ARG A 26 15.92 -18.15 0.41
N LEU A 27 16.05 -16.85 0.70
CA LEU A 27 15.40 -15.79 -0.08
C LEU A 27 15.90 -15.79 -1.54
N ALA A 28 17.20 -15.90 -1.76
CA ALA A 28 17.80 -15.95 -3.08
C ALA A 28 17.26 -17.13 -3.92
N ARG A 29 17.11 -18.32 -3.31
CA ARG A 29 16.53 -19.49 -3.97
C ARG A 29 15.04 -19.33 -4.29
N GLN A 30 14.28 -18.66 -3.43
CA GLN A 30 12.83 -18.50 -3.60
C GLN A 30 12.47 -17.39 -4.59
N MET A 31 13.19 -16.27 -4.55
CA MET A 31 12.85 -15.06 -5.30
C MET A 31 13.63 -14.93 -6.62
N GLY A 32 14.71 -15.71 -6.77
CA GLY A 32 15.54 -15.69 -7.97
C GLY A 32 16.42 -14.43 -8.09
N PRO A 33 16.97 -14.16 -9.28
CA PRO A 33 17.82 -13.00 -9.53
C PRO A 33 17.09 -11.67 -9.23
N GLY A 34 17.81 -10.68 -8.69
CA GLY A 34 17.26 -9.35 -8.41
C GLY A 34 16.47 -9.23 -7.08
N TRP A 35 16.47 -10.27 -6.25
CA TRP A 35 15.74 -10.30 -4.98
C TRP A 35 16.20 -9.21 -4.00
N ALA A 36 17.51 -8.93 -3.95
CA ALA A 36 18.06 -7.94 -3.03
C ALA A 36 17.59 -6.52 -3.42
N GLU A 37 17.65 -6.19 -4.70
CA GLU A 37 17.17 -4.93 -5.26
C GLU A 37 15.66 -4.77 -5.05
N LEU A 38 14.89 -5.85 -5.23
CA LEU A 38 13.46 -5.87 -4.97
C LEU A 38 13.15 -5.57 -3.49
N LEU A 39 13.84 -6.23 -2.55
CA LEU A 39 13.66 -5.99 -1.12
C LEU A 39 14.07 -4.56 -0.72
N GLN A 40 15.16 -4.03 -1.27
CA GLN A 40 15.55 -2.64 -1.05
C GLN A 40 14.47 -1.68 -1.56
N ARG A 41 13.88 -1.95 -2.73
CA ARG A 41 12.78 -1.14 -3.28
C ARG A 41 11.53 -1.20 -2.40
N ILE A 42 11.13 -2.39 -1.95
CA ILE A 42 9.99 -2.56 -1.02
C ILE A 42 10.26 -1.82 0.29
N TYR A 43 11.46 -1.96 0.86
CA TYR A 43 11.85 -1.30 2.10
C TYR A 43 11.83 0.24 1.97
N ARG A 44 12.36 0.79 0.86
CA ARG A 44 12.26 2.23 0.57
C ARG A 44 10.81 2.68 0.46
N GLY A 45 9.95 1.86 -0.17
CA GLY A 45 8.51 2.14 -0.26
C GLY A 45 7.83 2.17 1.12
N MET A 46 8.16 1.23 1.99
CA MET A 46 7.67 1.21 3.37
C MET A 46 8.11 2.45 4.16
N LEU A 47 9.38 2.85 4.04
CA LEU A 47 9.90 4.06 4.68
C LEU A 47 9.18 5.31 4.18
N LEU A 48 8.95 5.42 2.87
CA LEU A 48 8.19 6.53 2.30
C LEU A 48 6.79 6.62 2.92
N GLY A 49 6.07 5.51 3.00
CA GLY A 49 4.76 5.43 3.66
C GLY A 49 4.80 5.90 5.11
N ARG A 50 5.73 5.37 5.91
CA ARG A 50 5.89 5.74 7.33
C ARG A 50 6.19 7.22 7.52
N ILE A 51 7.06 7.80 6.69
CA ILE A 51 7.44 9.22 6.76
C ILE A 51 6.26 10.11 6.37
N LEU A 52 5.54 9.77 5.30
CA LEU A 52 4.34 10.50 4.89
C LEU A 52 3.28 10.46 5.99
N ASP A 53 3.02 9.29 6.55
CA ASP A 53 2.05 9.10 7.62
C ASP A 53 2.35 10.02 8.82
N GLN A 54 3.60 10.03 9.29
CA GLN A 54 4.02 10.87 10.42
C GLN A 54 3.84 12.36 10.15
N ARG A 55 4.22 12.82 8.94
CA ARG A 55 4.13 14.24 8.57
C ARG A 55 2.68 14.69 8.42
N LEU A 56 1.87 13.91 7.70
CA LEU A 56 0.49 14.26 7.37
C LEU A 56 -0.42 14.13 8.59
N LEU A 57 -0.18 13.16 9.48
CA LEU A 57 -0.85 13.11 10.77
C LEU A 57 -0.53 14.34 11.64
N GLY A 58 0.72 14.81 11.61
CA GLY A 58 1.10 16.06 12.27
C GLY A 58 0.35 17.28 11.72
N LEU A 59 0.23 17.38 10.40
CA LEU A 59 -0.50 18.46 9.73
C LEU A 59 -2.01 18.39 10.00
N GLN A 60 -2.58 17.19 10.04
CA GLN A 60 -3.99 16.99 10.39
C GLN A 60 -4.28 17.45 11.82
N ARG A 61 -3.40 17.13 12.79
CA ARG A 61 -3.52 17.61 14.18
C ARG A 61 -3.43 19.13 14.33
N GLN A 62 -2.78 19.81 13.38
CA GLN A 62 -2.71 21.26 13.31
C GLN A 62 -3.90 21.88 12.57
N GLY A 63 -4.86 21.08 12.08
CA GLY A 63 -6.00 21.56 11.28
C GLY A 63 -5.64 21.99 9.86
N ARG A 64 -4.42 21.69 9.39
CA ARG A 64 -3.96 22.06 8.04
C ARG A 64 -4.46 21.12 6.95
N VAL A 65 -4.83 19.90 7.34
CA VAL A 65 -5.50 18.90 6.52
C VAL A 65 -6.75 18.46 7.27
N GLY A 66 -7.91 18.42 6.60
CA GLY A 66 -9.19 18.14 7.26
C GLY A 66 -9.31 16.73 7.83
N PHE A 67 -8.69 15.74 7.18
CA PHE A 67 -8.69 14.35 7.60
C PHE A 67 -7.41 13.64 7.17
N TYR A 68 -6.94 12.68 7.97
CA TYR A 68 -5.83 11.83 7.56
C TYR A 68 -5.93 10.45 8.22
N GLY A 69 -6.02 9.40 7.40
CA GLY A 69 -6.05 8.01 7.84
C GLY A 69 -4.71 7.32 7.58
N PRO A 70 -3.80 7.21 8.57
CA PRO A 70 -2.46 6.65 8.35
C PRO A 70 -2.51 5.14 8.09
N ALA A 71 -1.60 4.62 7.27
CA ALA A 71 -1.47 3.18 7.02
C ALA A 71 -0.41 2.50 7.91
N MET A 72 -0.16 3.07 9.09
CA MET A 72 0.89 2.62 10.01
C MET A 72 0.72 1.12 10.38
N GLY A 73 1.74 0.32 10.08
CA GLY A 73 1.72 -1.14 10.27
C GLY A 73 1.21 -1.92 9.06
N GLN A 74 0.78 -1.26 7.99
CA GLN A 74 0.29 -1.86 6.75
C GLN A 74 1.14 -1.47 5.52
N GLU A 75 2.31 -0.87 5.74
CA GLU A 75 3.18 -0.40 4.66
C GLU A 75 3.76 -1.54 3.84
N ALA A 76 4.04 -2.69 4.49
CA ALA A 76 4.58 -3.86 3.81
C ALA A 76 3.60 -4.41 2.77
N THR A 77 2.31 -4.53 3.10
CA THR A 77 1.27 -4.99 2.17
C THR A 77 1.14 -4.04 0.99
N ASN A 78 1.10 -2.73 1.26
CA ASN A 78 1.08 -1.69 0.23
C ASN A 78 2.27 -1.78 -0.73
N ALA A 79 3.49 -1.84 -0.17
CA ALA A 79 4.72 -1.86 -0.95
C ALA A 79 4.91 -3.17 -1.73
N ALA A 80 4.54 -4.30 -1.14
CA ALA A 80 4.59 -5.60 -1.80
C ALA A 80 3.62 -5.67 -2.97
N VAL A 81 2.36 -5.24 -2.80
CA VAL A 81 1.37 -5.23 -3.88
C VAL A 81 1.82 -4.29 -5.00
N ALA A 82 2.26 -3.07 -4.68
CA ALA A 82 2.77 -2.15 -5.70
C ALA A 82 3.96 -2.71 -6.48
N ALA A 83 4.83 -3.49 -5.84
CA ALA A 83 5.99 -4.11 -6.47
C ALA A 83 5.67 -5.36 -7.30
N ALA A 84 4.57 -6.07 -6.97
CA ALA A 84 4.15 -7.29 -7.63
C ALA A 84 3.28 -7.05 -8.87
N LEU A 85 2.53 -5.94 -8.89
CA LEU A 85 1.62 -5.63 -9.99
C LEU A 85 2.36 -5.08 -11.22
N GLY A 86 1.91 -5.52 -12.39
CA GLY A 86 2.25 -4.95 -13.68
C GLY A 86 1.55 -3.63 -13.96
N LYS A 87 2.00 -2.91 -14.99
CA LYS A 87 1.45 -1.59 -15.37
C LYS A 87 -0.04 -1.65 -15.73
N GLU A 88 -0.46 -2.72 -16.39
CA GLU A 88 -1.84 -2.92 -16.84
C GLU A 88 -2.79 -3.40 -15.73
N ASP A 89 -2.27 -3.77 -14.55
CA ASP A 89 -3.08 -4.29 -13.46
C ASP A 89 -3.84 -3.19 -12.73
N TRP A 90 -5.07 -3.47 -12.33
CA TRP A 90 -5.96 -2.51 -11.67
C TRP A 90 -5.95 -2.67 -10.16
N VAL A 91 -5.97 -1.55 -9.44
CA VAL A 91 -6.04 -1.49 -7.97
C VAL A 91 -7.38 -0.90 -7.55
N PHE A 92 -8.12 -1.68 -6.78
CA PHE A 92 -9.36 -1.31 -6.12
C PHE A 92 -9.08 -1.16 -4.61
N PRO A 93 -8.82 0.07 -4.14
CA PRO A 93 -8.45 0.31 -2.75
C PRO A 93 -9.63 0.15 -1.80
N GLY A 94 -9.37 -0.26 -0.57
CA GLY A 94 -10.36 -0.33 0.50
C GLY A 94 -10.35 0.93 1.36
N LEU A 95 -9.24 1.20 2.06
CA LEU A 95 -9.15 2.32 2.98
C LEU A 95 -7.72 2.86 3.17
N ARG A 96 -6.71 1.98 3.21
CA ARG A 96 -5.33 2.32 3.63
C ARG A 96 -4.30 2.10 2.51
N GLU A 97 -4.77 1.96 1.28
CA GLU A 97 -3.94 1.54 0.16
C GLU A 97 -3.41 2.70 -0.70
N GLN A 98 -3.41 3.91 -0.15
CA GLN A 98 -3.00 5.13 -0.85
C GLN A 98 -1.53 5.07 -1.31
N LEU A 99 -0.68 4.37 -0.54
CA LEU A 99 0.73 4.19 -0.85
C LEU A 99 0.92 3.35 -2.11
N VAL A 100 -0.01 2.45 -2.47
CA VAL A 100 0.06 1.68 -3.71
C VAL A 100 0.09 2.60 -4.93
N ALA A 101 -0.75 3.64 -4.97
CA ALA A 101 -0.79 4.59 -6.09
C ALA A 101 0.56 5.31 -6.23
N LEU A 102 1.09 5.84 -5.12
CA LEU A 102 2.39 6.53 -5.09
C LEU A 102 3.53 5.64 -5.58
N LEU A 103 3.62 4.40 -5.08
CA LEU A 103 4.68 3.47 -5.44
C LEU A 103 4.58 2.96 -6.88
N ARG A 104 3.39 3.03 -7.48
CA ARG A 104 3.16 2.72 -8.90
C ARG A 104 3.42 3.90 -9.84
N GLY A 105 3.80 5.06 -9.30
CA GLY A 105 4.21 6.24 -10.09
C GLY A 105 3.24 7.41 -10.06
N HIS A 106 2.18 7.37 -9.22
CA HIS A 106 1.33 8.54 -9.02
C HIS A 106 2.17 9.68 -8.43
N PRO A 107 2.18 10.90 -9.02
CA PRO A 107 3.06 11.95 -8.57
C PRO A 107 2.76 12.40 -7.14
N LEU A 108 3.80 12.44 -6.29
CA LEU A 108 3.66 12.91 -4.91
C LEU A 108 3.01 14.31 -4.78
N PRO A 109 3.31 15.30 -5.65
CA PRO A 109 2.61 16.59 -5.59
C PRO A 109 1.10 16.49 -5.83
N VAL A 110 0.65 15.58 -6.71
CA VAL A 110 -0.77 15.36 -7.01
C VAL A 110 -1.44 14.63 -5.85
N TYR A 111 -0.77 13.63 -5.27
CA TYR A 111 -1.21 12.97 -4.04
C TYR A 111 -1.42 13.99 -2.90
N LEU A 112 -0.46 14.88 -2.68
CA LEU A 112 -0.58 15.93 -1.67
C LEU A 112 -1.70 16.92 -2.02
N ALA A 113 -1.85 17.29 -3.30
CA ALA A 113 -2.92 18.16 -3.74
C ALA A 113 -4.31 17.62 -3.37
N GLN A 114 -4.52 16.31 -3.48
CA GLN A 114 -5.75 15.65 -3.05
C GLN A 114 -5.99 15.79 -1.54
N LEU A 115 -4.96 15.59 -0.72
CA LEU A 115 -5.07 15.73 0.73
C LEU A 115 -5.43 17.15 1.17
N PHE A 116 -4.92 18.17 0.45
CA PHE A 116 -5.23 19.58 0.72
C PHE A 116 -6.49 20.07 0.01
N GLY A 117 -7.05 19.30 -0.93
CA GLY A 117 -8.19 19.72 -1.76
C GLY A 117 -7.92 20.98 -2.58
N ASN A 118 -6.69 21.16 -3.08
CA ASN A 118 -6.30 22.37 -3.81
C ASN A 118 -6.53 22.26 -5.34
N GLU A 119 -6.19 23.31 -6.10
CA GLU A 119 -6.42 23.40 -7.55
C GLU A 119 -5.80 22.26 -8.38
N LYS A 120 -4.79 21.57 -7.85
CA LYS A 120 -4.09 20.46 -8.52
C LYS A 120 -4.68 19.09 -8.18
N ASP A 121 -5.74 19.05 -7.37
CA ASP A 121 -6.46 17.82 -7.06
C ASP A 121 -7.29 17.35 -8.27
N PRO A 122 -7.04 16.15 -8.81
CA PRO A 122 -7.87 15.58 -9.88
C PRO A 122 -9.33 15.37 -9.49
N ALA A 123 -9.63 15.25 -8.20
CA ALA A 123 -11.01 15.17 -7.69
C ALA A 123 -11.65 16.55 -7.45
N HIS A 124 -10.94 17.65 -7.76
CA HIS A 124 -11.41 19.02 -7.61
C HIS A 124 -11.90 19.37 -6.19
N GLY A 125 -11.28 18.80 -5.15
CA GLY A 125 -11.66 19.01 -3.75
C GLY A 125 -13.02 18.41 -3.37
N ARG A 126 -13.64 17.59 -4.24
CA ARG A 126 -14.96 17.00 -4.01
C ARG A 126 -14.93 15.76 -3.14
N GLN A 127 -13.75 15.14 -3.02
CA GLN A 127 -13.52 13.98 -2.20
C GLN A 127 -12.88 14.39 -0.87
N MET A 128 -13.19 13.65 0.20
CA MET A 128 -12.49 13.81 1.47
C MET A 128 -10.99 13.52 1.28
N PRO A 129 -10.08 14.16 2.05
CA PRO A 129 -8.69 13.72 2.11
C PRO A 129 -8.58 12.21 2.31
N CYS A 130 -7.53 11.59 1.78
CA CYS A 130 -7.31 10.14 1.76
C CYS A 130 -8.17 9.35 0.75
N HIS A 131 -8.86 10.03 -0.16
CA HIS A 131 -9.60 9.42 -1.26
C HIS A 131 -8.96 9.75 -2.63
N PRO A 132 -7.72 9.32 -2.90
CA PRO A 132 -7.07 9.63 -4.16
C PRO A 132 -7.75 8.95 -5.34
N THR A 133 -7.61 9.59 -6.50
CA THR A 133 -7.86 9.01 -7.82
C THR A 133 -6.59 9.12 -8.65
N ALA A 134 -6.13 8.02 -9.23
CA ALA A 134 -4.88 7.99 -9.98
C ALA A 134 -5.01 7.04 -11.19
N ARG A 135 -5.72 7.54 -12.20
CA ARG A 135 -6.06 6.78 -13.43
C ARG A 135 -4.81 6.32 -14.18
N GLU A 136 -3.75 7.13 -14.19
CA GLU A 136 -2.50 6.88 -14.89
C GLU A 136 -1.71 5.69 -14.34
N VAL A 137 -2.03 5.23 -13.13
CA VAL A 137 -1.47 4.01 -12.53
C VAL A 137 -2.52 2.93 -12.27
N HIS A 138 -3.68 3.03 -12.94
CA HIS A 138 -4.82 2.11 -12.81
C HIS A 138 -5.29 1.93 -11.36
N TYR A 139 -5.24 3.01 -10.58
CA TYR A 139 -5.78 3.06 -9.22
C TYR A 139 -7.16 3.73 -9.24
N VAL A 140 -8.18 2.98 -8.88
CA VAL A 140 -9.57 3.43 -8.89
C VAL A 140 -9.81 4.46 -7.81
N SER A 141 -10.67 5.45 -8.08
CA SER A 141 -11.06 6.44 -7.08
C SER A 141 -11.56 5.74 -5.82
N MET A 142 -10.92 6.03 -4.69
CA MET A 142 -11.32 5.48 -3.41
C MET A 142 -12.69 6.04 -2.99
N SER A 143 -13.46 5.20 -2.29
CA SER A 143 -14.77 5.52 -1.72
C SER A 143 -14.83 5.07 -0.26
N SER A 144 -15.47 5.85 0.62
CA SER A 144 -15.65 5.44 2.03
C SER A 144 -16.59 4.26 2.22
N VAL A 145 -17.41 3.92 1.22
CA VAL A 145 -18.36 2.80 1.29
C VAL A 145 -17.57 1.49 1.30
N ILE A 146 -17.56 0.78 2.42
CA ILE A 146 -16.80 -0.46 2.58
C ILE A 146 -17.39 -1.59 1.73
N GLY A 147 -16.52 -2.26 0.98
CA GLY A 147 -16.85 -3.48 0.23
C GLY A 147 -17.42 -3.22 -1.17
N ASN A 148 -17.72 -1.98 -1.53
CA ASN A 148 -18.24 -1.65 -2.87
C ASN A 148 -17.21 -1.92 -3.99
N GLN A 149 -15.92 -1.82 -3.68
CA GLN A 149 -14.81 -2.00 -4.59
C GLN A 149 -14.62 -3.47 -4.99
N VAL A 150 -15.02 -4.41 -4.14
CA VAL A 150 -14.86 -5.85 -4.37
C VAL A 150 -15.62 -6.32 -5.62
N PRO A 151 -16.95 -6.12 -5.75
CA PRO A 151 -17.66 -6.51 -6.97
C PRO A 151 -17.22 -5.70 -8.20
N GLN A 152 -16.77 -4.45 -8.03
CA GLN A 152 -16.23 -3.64 -9.13
C GLN A 152 -14.92 -4.22 -9.67
N ALA A 153 -14.05 -4.72 -8.79
CA ALA A 153 -12.82 -5.42 -9.16
C ALA A 153 -13.11 -6.72 -9.92
N VAL A 154 -14.10 -7.50 -9.47
CA VAL A 154 -14.57 -8.71 -10.16
C VAL A 154 -15.07 -8.38 -11.57
N GLY A 155 -15.90 -7.34 -11.71
CA GLY A 155 -16.37 -6.87 -13.02
C GLY A 155 -15.23 -6.43 -13.94
N THR A 156 -14.22 -5.76 -13.39
CA THR A 156 -13.04 -5.32 -14.14
C THR A 156 -12.18 -6.50 -14.57
N ALA A 157 -11.92 -7.46 -13.69
CA ALA A 157 -11.22 -8.70 -14.03
C ALA A 157 -11.95 -9.48 -15.14
N TRP A 158 -13.28 -9.54 -15.09
CA TRP A 158 -14.08 -10.15 -16.15
C TRP A 158 -13.94 -9.42 -17.48
N ALA A 159 -13.94 -8.09 -17.46
CA ALA A 159 -13.74 -7.28 -18.66
C ALA A 159 -12.32 -7.48 -19.26
N LEU A 160 -11.27 -7.52 -18.43
CA LEU A 160 -9.89 -7.81 -18.85
C LEU A 160 -9.81 -9.17 -19.55
N ARG A 161 -10.42 -10.21 -18.95
CA ARG A 161 -10.51 -11.55 -19.53
C ARG A 161 -11.21 -11.55 -20.88
N ARG A 162 -12.36 -10.86 -21.01
CA ARG A 162 -13.11 -10.80 -22.28
C ARG A 162 -12.35 -10.06 -23.38
N LYS A 163 -11.50 -9.10 -23.02
CA LYS A 163 -10.67 -8.34 -23.96
C LYS A 163 -9.34 -9.03 -24.29
N GLY A 164 -9.05 -10.18 -23.67
CA GLY A 164 -7.76 -10.87 -23.86
C GLY A 164 -6.57 -10.07 -23.32
N VAL A 165 -6.79 -9.15 -22.38
CA VAL A 165 -5.72 -8.36 -21.76
C VAL A 165 -5.10 -9.19 -20.64
N PRO A 166 -3.80 -9.51 -20.69
CA PRO A 166 -3.12 -10.30 -19.66
C PRO A 166 -2.80 -9.44 -18.43
N ALA A 167 -3.84 -9.02 -17.72
CA ALA A 167 -3.75 -8.19 -16.51
C ALA A 167 -4.74 -8.67 -15.44
N VAL A 168 -4.47 -8.31 -14.19
CA VAL A 168 -5.31 -8.63 -13.04
C VAL A 168 -5.97 -7.38 -12.45
N ALA A 169 -7.04 -7.59 -11.68
CA ALA A 169 -7.59 -6.57 -10.80
C ALA A 169 -7.43 -7.05 -9.35
N VAL A 170 -6.76 -6.27 -8.51
CA VAL A 170 -6.63 -6.52 -7.08
C VAL A 170 -7.65 -5.68 -6.32
N ALA A 171 -8.34 -6.30 -5.37
CA ALA A 171 -9.17 -5.62 -4.39
C ALA A 171 -8.59 -5.87 -2.99
N PHE A 172 -8.69 -4.85 -2.15
CA PHE A 172 -8.36 -4.90 -0.73
C PHE A 172 -9.62 -4.93 0.13
#